data_AF-A0A7Y5JU79-F1
#
_entry.id   AF-A0A7Y5JU79-F1
#
_cell.length_a   1.000
_cell.length_b   1.000
_cell.length_c   1.000
_cell.angle_alpha   90.00
_cell.angle_beta   90.00
_cell.angle_gamma   90.00
#
_symmetry.space_group_name_H-M   'P 1'
#
loop_
_entity.id
_entity.type
_entity.pdbx_description
1 polymer ?
#
loop_
_entity_poly.entity_id
_entity_poly.type
_entity_poly.pdbx_seq_one_letter_code
_entity_poly.pdbx_strand_id
1 'polypeptide(L)' 'GIPVGADDVVETVGAGDAFCGALAAALAAGADNATALEAANRAGADAVRWAGAQPDAAL' A
#
# COMPACT_ATOMS: atom_id res chain seq x y z
N GLY A 1 10.68 -7.74 1.68
CA GLY A 1 9.54 -7.21 0.91
C GLY A 1 8.56 -8.33 0.68
N ILE A 2 7.26 -8.02 0.67
CA ILE A 2 6.20 -9.01 0.38
C ILE A 2 6.13 -9.19 -1.14
N PRO A 3 6.35 -10.41 -1.66
CA PRO A 3 6.27 -10.64 -3.11
C PRO A 3 4.82 -10.64 -3.59
N VAL A 4 4.58 -10.02 -4.74
CA VAL A 4 3.30 -10.06 -5.46
C VAL A 4 3.53 -10.81 -6.77
N GLY A 5 2.67 -11.76 -7.11
CA GLY A 5 2.75 -12.48 -8.38
C GLY A 5 2.50 -11.54 -9.56
N ALA A 6 3.24 -11.70 -10.66
CA ALA A 6 3.11 -10.82 -11.83
C ALA A 6 1.70 -10.86 -12.46
N ASP A 7 1.01 -11.99 -12.34
CA ASP A 7 -0.36 -12.19 -12.84
C ASP A 7 -1.43 -11.48 -11.99
N ASP A 8 -1.08 -11.04 -10.76
CA ASP A 8 -1.99 -10.35 -9.82
C ASP A 8 -1.84 -8.82 -9.85
N VAL A 9 -0.90 -8.29 -10.65
CA VAL A 9 -0.65 -6.86 -10.77
C VAL A 9 -1.62 -6.27 -11.80
N VAL A 10 -2.64 -5.56 -11.32
CA VAL A 10 -3.67 -4.95 -12.17
C VAL A 10 -3.25 -3.54 -12.61
N GLU A 11 -2.68 -2.75 -11.69
CA GLU A 11 -2.15 -1.40 -11.94
C GLU A 11 -1.12 -1.04 -10.86
N THR A 12 -0.07 -0.28 -11.17
CA THR A 12 1.00 0.08 -10.21
C THR A 12 0.87 1.49 -9.63
N VAL A 13 0.05 2.33 -10.27
CA VAL A 13 -0.23 3.70 -9.79
C VAL A 13 -0.89 3.65 -8.40
N GLY A 14 -0.33 4.36 -7.43
CA GLY A 14 -0.85 4.46 -6.06
C GLY A 14 -0.24 3.49 -5.04
N ALA A 15 0.56 2.50 -5.47
CA ALA A 15 1.22 1.57 -4.54
C ALA A 15 2.24 2.26 -3.63
N GLY A 16 2.97 3.25 -4.15
CA GLY A 16 3.89 4.08 -3.38
C GLY A 16 3.16 4.97 -2.36
N ASP A 17 2.04 5.56 -2.76
CA ASP A 17 1.23 6.40 -1.86
C ASP A 17 0.57 5.56 -0.75
N ALA A 18 0.07 4.36 -1.07
CA ALA A 18 -0.46 3.41 -0.10
C ALA A 18 0.63 2.96 0.90
N PHE A 19 1.85 2.68 0.41
CA PHE A 19 2.98 2.36 1.27
C PHE A 19 3.32 3.54 2.20
N CYS A 20 3.51 4.74 1.64
CA CYS A 20 3.88 5.93 2.41
C CYS A 20 2.80 6.32 3.43
N GLY A 21 1.52 6.23 3.05
CA GLY A 21 0.39 6.50 3.93
C GLY A 21 0.31 5.50 5.09
N ALA A 22 0.43 4.20 4.81
CA ALA A 22 0.43 3.17 5.84
C ALA A 22 1.64 3.27 6.78
N LEU A 23 2.84 3.59 6.25
CA LEU A 23 4.03 3.83 7.06
C LEU A 23 3.83 5.03 7.99
N ALA A 24 3.36 6.16 7.45
CA ALA A 24 3.13 7.37 8.22
C ALA A 24 2.07 7.15 9.32
N ALA A 25 0.98 6.46 8.99
CA ALA A 25 -0.08 6.13 9.95
C ALA A 25 0.43 5.23 11.08
N ALA A 26 1.20 4.18 10.76
CA ALA A 26 1.74 3.26 11.76
C ALA A 26 2.76 3.95 12.70
N LEU A 27 3.66 4.78 12.15
CA LEU A 27 4.61 5.56 12.94
C LEU A 27 3.89 6.59 13.82
N ALA A 28 2.87 7.27 13.30
CA ALA A 28 2.06 8.21 14.07
C ALA A 28 1.28 7.53 15.21
N ALA A 29 0.92 6.25 15.04
CA ALA A 29 0.32 5.42 16.07
C ALA A 29 1.33 4.88 17.11
N GLY A 30 2.62 5.17 16.96
CA GLY A 30 3.68 4.73 17.88
C GLY A 30 4.19 3.32 17.63
N ALA A 31 3.91 2.73 16.47
CA ALA A 31 4.51 1.45 16.09
C ALA A 31 6.03 1.59 15.94
N ASP A 32 6.76 0.52 16.26
CA ASP A 32 8.18 0.46 15.93
C ASP A 32 8.40 0.38 14.41
N ASN A 33 9.64 0.63 14.00
CA ASN A 33 10.01 0.68 12.60
C ASN A 33 9.73 -0.64 11.86
N ALA A 34 9.89 -1.79 12.52
CA ALA A 34 9.69 -3.09 11.88
C ALA A 34 8.20 -3.31 11.58
N THR A 35 7.34 -3.06 12.55
CA THR A 35 5.88 -3.17 12.45
C THR A 35 5.32 -2.18 11.44
N ALA A 36 5.80 -0.94 11.46
CA ALA A 36 5.37 0.09 10.52
C ALA A 36 5.79 -0.24 9.08
N LEU A 37 6.99 -0.79 8.89
CA LEU A 37 7.47 -1.22 7.58
C LEU A 37 6.72 -2.44 7.04
N GLU A 38 6.33 -3.38 7.92
CA GLU A 38 5.52 -4.53 7.52
C GLU A 38 4.12 -4.11 7.08
N ALA A 39 3.48 -3.20 7.81
CA ALA A 39 2.19 -2.63 7.44
C ALA A 39 2.25 -1.88 6.10
N ALA A 40 3.31 -1.09 5.88
CA ALA A 40 3.53 -0.37 4.63
C ALA A 40 3.73 -1.30 3.43
N ASN A 41 4.54 -2.36 3.59
CA ASN A 41 4.75 -3.35 2.53
C ASN A 41 3.45 -4.07 2.16
N ARG A 42 2.62 -4.41 3.15
CA ARG A 42 1.31 -5.03 2.89
C ARG A 42 0.39 -4.08 2.14
N ALA A 43 0.29 -2.82 2.57
CA ALA A 43 -0.55 -1.83 1.92
C ALA A 43 -0.12 -1.57 0.45
N GLY A 44 1.18 -1.45 0.19
CA GLY A 44 1.69 -1.30 -1.18
C GLY A 44 1.43 -2.54 -2.05
N ALA A 45 1.59 -3.73 -1.49
CA ALA A 45 1.33 -5.00 -2.18
C ALA A 45 -0.17 -5.25 -2.44
N ASP A 46 -1.05 -4.76 -1.57
CA ASP A 46 -2.50 -4.85 -1.76
C ASP A 46 -2.98 -3.82 -2.79
N ALA A 47 -2.39 -2.61 -2.81
CA ALA A 47 -2.75 -1.55 -3.74
C ALA A 47 -2.54 -1.93 -5.21
N VAL A 48 -1.51 -2.72 -5.52
CA VAL A 48 -1.27 -3.17 -6.92
C VAL A 48 -2.30 -4.19 -7.44
N ARG A 49 -3.13 -4.74 -6.54
CA ARG A 49 -4.20 -5.70 -6.87
C ARG A 49 -5.52 -5.02 -7.20
N TRP A 50 -5.60 -3.69 -7.03
CA TRP A 50 -6.77 -2.88 -7.32
C TRP A 50 -6.50 -1.96 -8.50
N ALA A 51 -7.43 -1.87 -9.44
CA ALA A 51 -7.37 -0.88 -10.50
C ALA A 51 -7.72 0.51 -9.93
N GLY A 52 -6.71 1.39 -9.79
CA GLY A 52 -6.89 2.84 -9.66
C GLY A 52 -6.22 3.48 -8.44
N ALA A 53 -5.68 4.69 -8.66
CA ALA A 53 -5.18 5.59 -7.61
C ALA A 53 -6.31 6.20 -6.75
N GLN A 54 -7.58 6.10 -7.21
CA GLN A 54 -8.82 6.51 -6.56
C GLN A 54 -9.99 5.84 -7.32
N PRO A 55 -11.06 5.34 -6.66
CA PRO A 55 -12.33 5.17 -7.34
C PRO A 55 -12.87 6.54 -7.77
N ASP A 56 -13.58 6.57 -8.90
CA ASP A 56 -14.14 7.78 -9.52
C ASP A 56 -14.84 8.65 -8.45
N ALA A 57 -14.52 9.94 -8.41
CA ALA A 57 -15.06 10.89 -7.43
C ALA A 57 -16.55 11.24 -7.67
N ALA A 58 -17.22 10.50 -8.56
CA ALA A 58 -18.57 10.75 -9.04
C ALA A 58 -19.63 9.77 -8.52
N LEU A 59 -19.34 8.94 -7.51
CA LEU A 59 -20.35 8.11 -6.82
C LEU A 59 -20.85 8.76 -5.53
#